data_AF-A0A4R4YI73-F1
#
_entry.id   AF-A0A4R4YI73-F1
#
_cell.length_a   1.000
_cell.length_b   1.000
_cell.length_c   1.000
_cell.angle_alpha   90.00
_cell.angle_beta   90.00
_cell.angle_gamma   90.00
#
_symmetry.space_group_name_H-M   'P 1'
#
loop_
_entity.id
_entity.type
_entity.pdbx_description
1 polymer ?
#
loop_
_entity_poly.entity_id
_entity_poly.type
_entity_poly.pdbx_seq_one_letter_code
_entity_poly.pdbx_strand_id
1 'polypeptide(L)'
;MAPYLAPVRNYWALLPAIAVIVGLVLLYAVPTLINPQWTKTVLNLFRQYPEDEQAGVLGAQQIRSRRMLAGLLVVGALALVGFNVSLNRESNACYTAARAFGAIDGKGAEDPCISMIYGTFIGDGLGPTSEEKPQPVTVYQLVHKKSPTYLRWIQNPPEYDDRNLLIGTSIDCALDLRVQEEADQIVVVVDADTPCSLSDSVSLTAVELKKPVGDRKLVTVGGKEMQRIDPDAASWPKVLGKLVTGG
;
A
#
# COMPACT_ATOMS: atom_id res chain seq x y z
N MET A 1 -3.45 1.19 -17.83
CA MET A 1 -4.79 1.00 -17.22
C MET A 1 -4.57 0.75 -15.73
N ALA A 2 -4.58 1.79 -14.89
CA ALA A 2 -4.36 1.67 -13.45
C ALA A 2 -5.61 2.20 -12.74
N PRO A 3 -6.46 1.32 -12.16
CA PRO A 3 -7.67 1.78 -11.49
C PRO A 3 -7.31 2.34 -10.10
N TYR A 4 -7.49 3.65 -9.96
CA TYR A 4 -7.99 4.37 -8.77
C TYR A 4 -7.66 3.76 -7.38
N LEU A 5 -6.51 4.09 -6.79
CA LEU A 5 -6.36 4.05 -5.32
C LEU A 5 -6.76 5.40 -4.67
N ALA A 6 -7.12 6.42 -5.48
CA ALA A 6 -7.59 7.73 -5.06
C ALA A 6 -8.81 7.73 -4.10
N PRO A 7 -9.91 7.00 -4.38
CA PRO A 7 -11.00 6.90 -3.42
C PRO A 7 -10.65 6.00 -2.21
N VAL A 8 -9.44 5.41 -2.16
CA VAL A 8 -9.13 4.28 -1.27
C VAL A 8 -8.59 4.67 0.10
N ARG A 9 -8.05 5.89 0.25
CA ARG A 9 -7.49 6.36 1.53
C ARG A 9 -8.51 6.42 2.68
N ASN A 10 -9.80 6.48 2.34
CA ASN A 10 -10.90 6.49 3.31
C ASN A 10 -11.74 5.20 3.32
N TYR A 11 -11.19 4.04 2.90
CA TYR A 11 -11.90 2.76 3.00
C TYR A 11 -12.13 2.28 4.43
N TRP A 12 -11.51 2.91 5.43
CA TRP A 12 -11.97 2.80 6.81
C TRP A 12 -13.45 3.19 6.97
N ALA A 13 -13.99 4.08 6.13
CA ALA A 13 -15.41 4.42 6.10
C ALA A 13 -16.29 3.34 5.43
N LEU A 14 -15.73 2.53 4.53
CA LEU A 14 -16.45 1.42 3.88
C LEU A 14 -16.35 0.10 4.67
N LEU A 15 -15.37 -0.03 5.57
CA LEU A 15 -15.23 -1.18 6.46
C LEU A 15 -16.50 -1.46 7.30
N PRO A 16 -17.18 -0.46 7.88
CA PRO A 16 -18.49 -0.67 8.51
C PRO A 16 -19.52 -1.28 7.56
N ALA A 17 -19.61 -0.78 6.32
CA ALA A 17 -20.54 -1.32 5.32
C ALA A 17 -20.18 -2.76 4.92
N ILE A 18 -18.88 -3.06 4.74
CA ILE A 18 -18.39 -4.40 4.47
C ILE A 18 -18.66 -5.33 5.66
N ALA A 19 -18.43 -4.87 6.89
CA ALA A 19 -18.70 -5.64 8.10
C ALA A 19 -20.19 -5.96 8.25
N VAL A 20 -21.07 -5.00 7.93
CA VAL A 20 -22.53 -5.23 7.87
C VAL A 20 -22.87 -6.27 6.80
N ILE A 21 -22.33 -6.16 5.58
CA ILE A 21 -22.57 -7.12 4.50
C ILE A 21 -22.08 -8.52 4.89
N VAL A 22 -20.87 -8.63 5.45
CA VAL A 22 -20.31 -9.90 5.92
C VAL A 22 -21.17 -10.46 7.06
N GLY A 23 -21.61 -9.64 8.00
CA GLY A 23 -22.51 -10.03 9.08
C GLY A 23 -23.84 -10.57 8.57
N LEU A 24 -24.46 -9.90 7.60
CA LEU A 24 -25.70 -10.36 6.95
C LEU A 24 -25.48 -11.68 6.17
N VAL A 25 -24.35 -11.79 5.46
CA VAL A 25 -23.98 -13.03 4.75
C VAL A 25 -23.80 -14.18 5.73
N LEU A 26 -23.11 -13.97 6.84
CA LEU A 26 -22.90 -15.00 7.86
C LEU A 26 -24.21 -15.38 8.55
N LEU A 27 -25.07 -14.41 8.85
CA LEU A 27 -26.39 -14.62 9.44
C LEU A 27 -27.28 -15.48 8.54
N TYR A 28 -27.19 -15.35 7.22
CA TYR A 28 -27.88 -16.22 6.27
C TYR A 28 -27.18 -17.57 6.05
N ALA A 29 -25.86 -17.55 5.82
CA ALA A 29 -25.11 -18.70 5.35
C ALA A 29 -24.85 -19.73 6.45
N VAL A 30 -24.52 -19.31 7.68
CA VAL A 30 -24.22 -20.24 8.78
C VAL A 30 -25.43 -21.12 9.13
N PRO A 31 -26.65 -20.56 9.34
CA PRO A 31 -27.83 -21.40 9.53
C PRO A 31 -28.15 -22.26 8.32
N THR A 32 -27.96 -21.75 7.10
CA THR A 32 -28.23 -22.50 5.86
C THR A 32 -27.29 -23.70 5.67
N LEU A 33 -26.03 -23.58 6.11
CA LEU A 33 -25.05 -24.67 6.06
C LEU A 33 -25.37 -25.74 7.12
N ILE A 34 -25.66 -25.33 8.36
CA ILE A 34 -26.00 -26.21 9.49
C ILE A 34 -27.34 -26.92 9.25
N ASN A 35 -28.41 -26.15 9.04
CA ASN A 35 -29.74 -26.66 8.77
C ASN A 35 -30.51 -25.75 7.78
N PRO A 36 -30.56 -26.12 6.49
CA PRO A 36 -31.19 -25.29 5.45
C PRO A 36 -32.72 -25.15 5.60
N GLN A 37 -33.36 -25.90 6.50
CA GLN A 37 -34.79 -25.73 6.83
C GLN A 37 -35.04 -24.49 7.70
N TRP A 38 -34.07 -24.03 8.50
CA TRP A 38 -34.24 -22.90 9.41
C TRP A 38 -34.45 -21.56 8.68
N THR A 39 -33.87 -21.39 7.49
CA THR A 39 -34.06 -20.17 6.69
C THR A 39 -35.43 -20.07 6.02
N LYS A 40 -36.21 -21.17 5.91
CA LYS A 40 -37.62 -21.09 5.50
C LYS A 40 -38.48 -20.41 6.56
N THR A 41 -38.20 -20.61 7.85
CA THR A 41 -39.02 -20.07 8.95
C THR A 41 -38.97 -18.53 9.00
N VAL A 42 -37.80 -17.94 8.73
CA VAL A 42 -37.62 -16.47 8.74
C VAL A 42 -38.18 -15.82 7.47
N LEU A 43 -38.02 -16.44 6.30
CA LEU A 43 -38.63 -15.94 5.05
C LEU A 43 -40.15 -16.14 5.00
N ASN A 44 -40.68 -17.19 5.65
CA ASN A 44 -42.13 -17.38 5.83
C ASN A 44 -42.75 -16.34 6.79
N LEU A 45 -41.96 -15.70 7.65
CA LEU A 45 -42.42 -14.65 8.55
C LEU A 45 -42.75 -13.32 7.83
N PHE A 46 -42.27 -13.14 6.59
CA PHE A 46 -42.59 -12.00 5.72
C PHE A 46 -43.55 -12.36 4.58
N ARG A 47 -44.14 -13.56 4.60
CA ARG A 47 -45.12 -13.99 3.59
C ARG A 47 -46.47 -13.31 3.86
N GLN A 48 -46.95 -12.51 2.92
CA GLN A 48 -48.24 -11.81 3.01
C GLN A 48 -49.46 -12.69 2.70
N TYR A 49 -49.29 -13.95 2.26
CA TYR A 49 -50.38 -14.87 1.91
C TYR A 49 -50.15 -16.27 2.49
N PRO A 50 -51.05 -16.81 3.34
CA PRO A 50 -50.85 -18.04 4.10
C PRO A 50 -51.34 -19.32 3.41
N GLU A 51 -51.87 -19.26 2.18
CA GLU A 51 -52.45 -20.42 1.52
C GLU A 51 -51.39 -21.22 0.76
N ASP A 52 -50.68 -22.08 1.48
CA ASP A 52 -50.06 -23.32 0.98
C ASP A 52 -49.60 -24.15 2.20
N GLU A 53 -50.53 -24.88 2.81
CA GLU A 53 -50.34 -25.82 3.92
C GLU A 53 -49.57 -27.10 3.53
N GLN A 54 -48.63 -27.02 2.59
CA GLN A 54 -47.58 -28.02 2.46
C GLN A 54 -46.26 -27.38 2.85
N ALA A 55 -45.98 -27.42 4.16
CA ALA A 55 -44.66 -27.20 4.73
C ALA A 55 -43.71 -28.33 4.26
N GLY A 56 -43.45 -28.37 2.95
CA GLY A 56 -42.61 -29.36 2.31
C GLY A 56 -41.18 -29.19 2.78
N VAL A 57 -40.70 -30.21 3.50
CA VAL A 57 -39.28 -30.49 3.70
C VAL A 57 -38.57 -30.22 2.38
N LEU A 58 -37.60 -29.31 2.37
CA LEU A 58 -36.79 -29.05 1.17
C LEU A 58 -36.33 -30.37 0.54
N GLY A 59 -36.58 -30.53 -0.76
CA GLY A 59 -36.07 -31.68 -1.51
C GLY A 59 -34.53 -31.72 -1.48
N ALA A 60 -33.94 -32.90 -1.66
CA ALA A 60 -32.48 -33.08 -1.61
C ALA A 60 -31.71 -32.13 -2.56
N GLN A 61 -32.28 -31.84 -3.74
CA GLN A 61 -31.72 -30.90 -4.71
C GLN A 61 -31.76 -29.44 -4.22
N GLN A 62 -32.84 -29.02 -3.54
CA GLN A 62 -32.97 -27.69 -2.97
C GLN A 62 -32.03 -27.49 -1.78
N ILE A 63 -31.86 -28.51 -0.94
CA ILE A 63 -30.88 -28.53 0.15
C ILE A 63 -29.45 -28.35 -0.40
N ARG A 64 -29.10 -29.12 -1.44
CA ARG A 64 -27.77 -29.05 -2.07
C ARG A 64 -27.52 -27.69 -2.71
N SER A 65 -28.49 -27.14 -3.45
CA SER A 65 -28.40 -25.83 -4.08
C SER A 65 -28.24 -24.70 -3.05
N ARG A 66 -29.02 -24.72 -1.96
CA ARG A 66 -28.92 -23.71 -0.89
C ARG A 66 -27.59 -23.75 -0.15
N ARG A 67 -27.08 -24.95 0.13
CA ARG A 67 -25.75 -25.11 0.73
C ARG A 67 -24.63 -24.63 -0.20
N MET A 68 -24.74 -24.91 -1.49
CA MET A 68 -23.79 -24.40 -2.49
C MET A 68 -23.82 -22.87 -2.57
N LEU A 69 -25.02 -22.26 -2.62
CA LEU A 69 -25.18 -20.81 -2.60
C LEU A 69 -24.61 -20.19 -1.31
N ALA A 70 -24.93 -20.76 -0.14
CA ALA A 70 -24.41 -20.30 1.14
C ALA A 70 -22.87 -20.39 1.19
N GLY A 71 -22.29 -21.48 0.70
CA GLY A 71 -20.84 -21.62 0.56
C GLY A 71 -20.23 -20.57 -0.36
N LEU A 72 -20.83 -20.32 -1.53
CA LEU A 72 -20.39 -19.28 -2.46
C LEU A 72 -20.47 -17.88 -1.86
N LEU A 73 -21.53 -17.57 -1.11
CA LEU A 73 -21.67 -16.29 -0.42
C LEU A 73 -20.59 -16.08 0.64
N VAL A 74 -20.24 -17.12 1.41
CA VAL A 74 -19.14 -17.06 2.38
C VAL A 74 -17.80 -16.82 1.68
N VAL A 75 -17.53 -17.55 0.58
CA VAL A 75 -16.31 -17.34 -0.21
C VAL A 75 -16.26 -15.93 -0.80
N GLY A 76 -17.37 -15.43 -1.35
CA GLY A 76 -17.48 -14.07 -1.87
C GLY A 76 -17.24 -13.00 -0.80
N ALA A 77 -17.79 -13.20 0.41
CA ALA A 77 -17.56 -12.30 1.55
C ALA A 77 -16.08 -12.29 1.99
N LEU A 78 -15.43 -13.45 2.05
CA LEU A 78 -14.00 -13.55 2.35
C LEU A 78 -13.14 -12.89 1.26
N ALA A 79 -13.50 -13.06 -0.02
CA ALA A 79 -12.82 -12.40 -1.13
C ALA A 79 -12.97 -10.87 -1.07
N LEU A 80 -14.16 -10.36 -0.74
CA LEU A 80 -14.39 -8.93 -0.55
C LEU A 80 -13.54 -8.36 0.59
N VAL A 81 -13.54 -8.99 1.77
CA VAL A 81 -12.68 -8.57 2.88
C VAL A 81 -11.21 -8.64 2.48
N GLY A 82 -10.81 -9.73 1.83
CA GLY A 82 -9.47 -9.99 1.30
C GLY A 82 -8.97 -8.84 0.41
N PHE A 83 -9.76 -8.50 -0.59
CA PHE A 83 -9.47 -7.45 -1.56
C PHE A 83 -9.36 -6.07 -0.89
N ASN A 84 -10.31 -5.72 -0.03
CA ASN A 84 -10.34 -4.41 0.63
C ASN A 84 -9.15 -4.21 1.59
N VAL A 85 -8.82 -5.22 2.39
CA VAL A 85 -7.69 -5.13 3.32
C VAL A 85 -6.36 -5.08 2.56
N SER A 86 -6.22 -5.82 1.46
CA SER A 86 -5.01 -5.77 0.62
C SER A 86 -4.77 -4.38 0.03
N LEU A 87 -5.80 -3.79 -0.58
CA LEU A 87 -5.68 -2.45 -1.18
C LEU A 87 -5.38 -1.37 -0.14
N ASN A 88 -6.07 -1.40 1.01
CA ASN A 88 -5.83 -0.43 2.09
C ASN A 88 -4.41 -0.58 2.66
N ARG A 89 -3.94 -1.81 2.82
CA ARG A 89 -2.57 -2.09 3.26
C ARG A 89 -1.53 -1.49 2.30
N GLU A 90 -1.72 -1.66 1.00
CA GLU A 90 -0.79 -1.15 -0.03
C GLU A 90 -0.83 0.37 -0.16
N SER A 91 -2.03 0.97 -0.17
CA SER A 91 -2.19 2.43 -0.17
C SER A 91 -1.54 3.09 1.06
N ASN A 92 -1.75 2.52 2.25
CA ASN A 92 -1.09 3.00 3.47
C ASN A 92 0.44 2.81 3.43
N ALA A 93 0.92 1.76 2.76
CA ALA A 93 2.35 1.54 2.58
C ALA A 93 2.96 2.66 1.72
N CYS A 94 2.32 3.04 0.61
CA CYS A 94 2.75 4.17 -0.20
C CYS A 94 2.72 5.48 0.57
N TYR A 95 1.64 5.75 1.33
CA TYR A 95 1.58 6.96 2.13
C TYR A 95 2.71 7.00 3.17
N THR A 96 2.92 5.89 3.90
CA THR A 96 3.99 5.78 4.88
C THR A 96 5.37 5.96 4.24
N ALA A 97 5.58 5.37 3.06
CA ALA A 97 6.81 5.54 2.29
C ALA A 97 7.02 7.00 1.88
N ALA A 98 6.00 7.65 1.28
CA ALA A 98 6.08 9.05 0.87
C ALA A 98 6.45 9.96 2.04
N ARG A 99 5.79 9.78 3.19
CA ARG A 99 6.10 10.49 4.42
C ARG A 99 7.50 10.22 4.94
N ALA A 100 7.96 8.97 4.87
CA ALA A 100 9.32 8.61 5.28
C ALA A 100 10.39 9.26 4.38
N PHE A 101 10.10 9.45 3.10
CA PHE A 101 10.93 10.19 2.14
C PHE A 101 10.76 11.71 2.19
N GLY A 102 9.89 12.24 3.07
CA GLY A 102 9.75 13.67 3.33
C GLY A 102 8.60 14.39 2.61
N ALA A 103 7.70 13.67 1.93
CA ALA A 103 6.49 14.27 1.36
C ALA A 103 5.61 14.87 2.48
N ILE A 104 5.04 16.04 2.24
CA ILE A 104 4.03 16.65 3.13
C ILE A 104 2.60 16.28 2.70
N ASP A 105 1.61 16.59 3.53
CA ASP A 105 0.21 16.39 3.16
C ASP A 105 -0.25 17.52 2.22
N GLY A 106 -0.60 17.15 0.99
CA GLY A 106 -1.13 18.08 0.00
C GLY A 106 -2.55 17.76 -0.43
N LYS A 107 -3.10 18.61 -1.30
CA LYS A 107 -4.45 18.44 -1.87
C LYS A 107 -4.57 17.20 -2.74
N GLY A 108 -3.47 16.74 -3.35
CA GLY A 108 -3.43 15.59 -4.25
C GLY A 108 -3.39 14.23 -3.55
N ALA A 109 -3.36 14.16 -2.22
CA ALA A 109 -3.05 12.93 -1.47
C ALA A 109 -4.17 11.88 -1.43
N GLU A 110 -5.09 11.88 -2.40
CA GLU A 110 -6.14 10.88 -2.57
C GLU A 110 -5.53 9.51 -2.87
N ASP A 111 -4.56 9.44 -3.78
CA ASP A 111 -3.84 8.23 -4.18
C ASP A 111 -2.34 8.35 -3.88
N PRO A 112 -1.88 8.04 -2.66
CA PRO A 112 -0.50 8.32 -2.26
C PRO A 112 0.54 7.64 -3.14
N CYS A 113 0.25 6.49 -3.74
CA CYS A 113 1.17 5.82 -4.64
C CYS A 113 1.37 6.60 -5.94
N ILE A 114 0.28 7.13 -6.50
CA ILE A 114 0.29 7.82 -7.80
C ILE A 114 0.58 9.31 -7.67
N SER A 115 0.20 9.92 -6.54
CA SER A 115 0.21 11.36 -6.35
C SER A 115 1.34 11.86 -5.45
N MET A 116 1.89 11.01 -4.59
CA MET A 116 2.94 11.42 -3.65
C MET A 116 4.29 10.79 -3.94
N ILE A 117 4.37 9.72 -4.75
CA ILE A 117 5.64 9.07 -5.09
C ILE A 117 5.73 8.87 -6.60
N TYR A 118 6.86 9.29 -7.17
CA TYR A 118 7.18 9.14 -8.57
C TYR A 118 8.58 8.58 -8.68
N GLY A 119 8.84 7.66 -9.62
CA GLY A 119 10.23 7.39 -9.98
C GLY A 119 10.80 8.54 -10.80
N THR A 120 12.08 8.83 -10.61
CA THR A 120 12.77 9.90 -11.32
C THR A 120 12.75 9.65 -12.84
N PHE A 121 12.36 10.68 -13.59
CA PHE A 121 12.28 10.62 -15.06
C PHE A 121 13.61 10.96 -15.74
N ILE A 122 14.56 11.54 -15.00
CA ILE A 122 15.76 12.16 -15.57
C ILE A 122 16.96 11.90 -14.65
N GLY A 123 17.95 11.17 -15.17
CA GLY A 123 19.22 10.91 -14.48
C GLY A 123 19.15 9.79 -13.43
N ASP A 124 20.31 9.20 -13.16
CA ASP A 124 20.57 8.22 -12.10
C ASP A 124 21.19 8.87 -10.84
N GLY A 125 21.35 10.20 -10.86
CA GLY A 125 21.97 10.98 -9.80
C GLY A 125 23.48 10.78 -9.68
N LEU A 126 24.14 9.97 -10.51
CA LEU A 126 25.58 9.75 -10.40
C LEU A 126 26.36 10.95 -10.95
N GLY A 127 27.24 11.52 -10.13
CA GLY A 127 28.09 12.63 -10.58
C GLY A 127 28.77 13.36 -9.44
N PRO A 128 29.77 14.20 -9.76
CA PRO A 128 30.38 15.08 -8.78
C PRO A 128 29.41 16.18 -8.35
N THR A 129 29.63 16.70 -7.15
CA THR A 129 29.00 17.94 -6.65
C THR A 129 29.73 19.15 -7.25
N SER A 130 28.98 20.14 -7.71
CA SER A 130 29.51 21.35 -8.37
C SER A 130 29.24 22.63 -7.58
N GLU A 131 28.21 22.65 -6.74
CA GLU A 131 27.80 23.79 -5.93
C GLU A 131 28.64 23.91 -4.65
N GLU A 132 28.89 25.15 -4.22
CA GLU A 132 29.65 25.42 -2.99
C GLU A 132 28.86 25.11 -1.71
N LYS A 133 27.52 25.19 -1.79
CA LYS A 133 26.60 24.99 -0.65
C LYS A 133 25.52 23.96 -1.02
N PRO A 134 25.92 22.70 -1.24
CA PRO A 134 24.96 21.65 -1.51
C PRO A 134 24.04 21.43 -0.30
N GLN A 135 22.89 20.85 -0.57
CA GLN A 135 21.86 20.60 0.44
C GLN A 135 21.85 19.16 0.94
N PRO A 136 21.48 18.95 2.22
CA PRO A 136 21.50 17.64 2.80
C PRO A 136 20.31 16.79 2.33
N VAL A 137 20.59 15.52 2.05
CA VAL A 137 19.58 14.46 1.92
C VAL A 137 19.65 13.62 3.19
N THR A 138 18.52 13.46 3.88
CA THR A 138 18.54 12.91 5.24
C THR A 138 18.24 11.43 5.33
N VAL A 139 17.56 10.86 4.33
CA VAL A 139 17.04 9.49 4.37
C VAL A 139 17.37 8.72 3.11
N TYR A 140 17.49 7.41 3.25
CA TYR A 140 17.68 6.48 2.13
C TYR A 140 17.06 5.13 2.41
N GLN A 141 16.79 4.36 1.36
CA GLN A 141 16.42 2.95 1.46
C GLN A 141 17.37 2.09 0.64
N LEU A 142 17.73 0.92 1.15
CA LEU A 142 18.46 -0.09 0.40
C LEU A 142 17.49 -1.17 -0.07
N VAL A 143 17.50 -1.43 -1.36
CA VAL A 143 16.73 -2.51 -1.98
C VAL A 143 17.67 -3.69 -2.20
N HIS A 144 17.36 -4.82 -1.56
CA HIS A 144 18.15 -6.04 -1.69
C HIS A 144 17.24 -7.26 -1.81
N LYS A 145 17.37 -8.01 -2.91
CA LYS A 145 16.63 -9.26 -3.26
C LYS A 145 15.11 -9.14 -3.40
N LYS A 146 14.48 -8.23 -2.66
CA LYS A 146 13.03 -8.04 -2.66
C LYS A 146 12.72 -6.55 -2.80
N SER A 147 12.11 -6.19 -3.92
CA SER A 147 11.61 -4.84 -4.15
C SER A 147 10.47 -4.51 -3.16
N PRO A 148 10.51 -3.34 -2.51
CA PRO A 148 9.42 -2.84 -1.68
C PRO A 148 8.06 -2.86 -2.40
N THR A 149 7.01 -3.23 -1.70
CA THR A 149 5.69 -3.47 -2.31
C THR A 149 5.09 -2.18 -2.88
N TYR A 150 5.34 -1.04 -2.23
CA TYR A 150 4.78 0.26 -2.64
C TYR A 150 5.27 0.69 -4.03
N LEU A 151 6.45 0.24 -4.47
CA LEU A 151 7.05 0.59 -5.76
C LEU A 151 6.27 0.04 -6.96
N ARG A 152 5.43 -0.99 -6.77
CA ARG A 152 4.59 -1.54 -7.85
C ARG A 152 3.50 -0.59 -8.30
N TRP A 153 3.19 0.42 -7.48
CA TRP A 153 2.03 1.28 -7.63
C TRP A 153 2.38 2.71 -7.98
N ILE A 154 3.68 3.06 -7.98
CA ILE A 154 4.13 4.41 -8.28
C ILE A 154 4.14 4.67 -9.79
N GLN A 155 4.09 5.93 -10.16
CA GLN A 155 4.33 6.31 -11.55
C GLN A 155 5.82 6.17 -11.88
N ASN A 156 6.11 5.65 -13.09
CA ASN A 156 7.47 5.47 -13.59
C ASN A 156 8.38 4.70 -12.61
N PRO A 157 8.01 3.47 -12.20
CA PRO A 157 8.80 2.72 -11.24
C PRO A 157 10.21 2.47 -11.81
N PRO A 158 11.27 2.81 -11.08
CA PRO A 158 12.63 2.48 -11.49
C PRO A 158 12.80 0.97 -11.65
N GLU A 159 13.72 0.56 -12.52
CA GLU A 159 14.18 -0.83 -12.55
C GLU A 159 15.11 -1.08 -11.35
N TYR A 160 14.97 -2.25 -10.72
CA TYR A 160 15.70 -2.59 -9.51
C TYR A 160 16.48 -3.88 -9.64
N ASP A 161 17.78 -3.82 -9.31
CA ASP A 161 18.61 -5.00 -9.05
C ASP A 161 18.93 -5.13 -7.55
N ASP A 162 19.61 -6.21 -7.18
CA ASP A 162 19.98 -6.61 -5.82
C ASP A 162 20.86 -5.59 -5.06
N ARG A 163 21.26 -4.49 -5.70
CA ARG A 163 22.26 -3.51 -5.22
C ARG A 163 21.83 -2.06 -5.38
N ASN A 164 20.53 -1.78 -5.33
CA ASN A 164 20.04 -0.43 -5.56
C ASN A 164 19.87 0.37 -4.27
N LEU A 165 20.37 1.60 -4.31
CA LEU A 165 20.13 2.64 -3.34
C LEU A 165 18.97 3.50 -3.82
N LEU A 166 17.95 3.64 -2.99
CA LEU A 166 16.80 4.50 -3.23
C LEU A 166 16.94 5.79 -2.43
N ILE A 167 16.94 6.90 -3.16
CA ILE A 167 16.97 8.25 -2.59
C ILE A 167 15.68 8.97 -2.97
N GLY A 168 15.02 9.56 -1.97
CA GLY A 168 13.85 10.41 -2.17
C GLY A 168 14.21 11.89 -2.05
N THR A 169 13.75 12.70 -3.01
CA THR A 169 13.85 14.16 -3.00
C THR A 169 12.49 14.77 -3.38
N SER A 170 12.29 16.07 -3.14
CA SER A 170 11.15 16.76 -3.77
C SER A 170 11.32 16.73 -5.30
N ILE A 171 10.21 16.70 -6.04
CA ILE A 171 10.25 16.61 -7.51
C ILE A 171 11.13 17.72 -8.12
N ASP A 172 11.02 18.94 -7.58
CA ASP A 172 11.74 20.11 -8.08
C ASP A 172 13.27 19.99 -7.94
N CYS A 173 13.74 19.15 -7.01
CA CYS A 173 15.16 18.97 -6.71
C CYS A 173 15.73 17.64 -7.20
N ALA A 174 14.92 16.79 -7.83
CA ALA A 174 15.35 15.45 -8.25
C ALA A 174 16.49 15.50 -9.28
N LEU A 175 16.52 16.53 -10.13
CA LEU A 175 17.53 16.74 -11.16
C LEU A 175 18.91 17.11 -10.59
N ASP A 176 18.91 17.75 -9.45
CA ASP A 176 20.11 18.23 -8.77
C ASP A 176 20.64 17.19 -7.79
N LEU A 177 19.98 16.03 -7.63
CA LEU A 177 20.52 14.94 -6.83
C LEU A 177 21.88 14.50 -7.37
N ARG A 178 22.88 14.45 -6.49
CA ARG A 178 24.21 13.91 -6.76
C ARG A 178 24.57 12.83 -5.74
N VAL A 179 25.04 11.72 -6.28
CA VAL A 179 25.55 10.57 -5.54
C VAL A 179 26.98 10.30 -6.01
N GLN A 180 27.90 10.41 -5.07
CA GLN A 180 29.32 10.16 -5.29
C GLN A 180 29.75 8.95 -4.48
N GLU A 181 30.20 7.91 -5.19
CA GLU A 181 30.77 6.71 -4.55
C GLU A 181 32.26 6.91 -4.30
N GLU A 182 32.65 7.02 -3.03
CA GLU A 182 34.03 6.99 -2.57
C GLU A 182 34.40 5.58 -2.07
N ALA A 183 35.65 5.40 -1.67
CA ALA A 183 36.16 4.08 -1.26
C ALA A 183 35.54 3.60 0.07
N ASP A 184 35.35 4.52 1.01
CA ASP A 184 34.90 4.31 2.39
C ASP A 184 33.51 4.88 2.68
N GLN A 185 33.01 5.76 1.83
CA GLN A 185 31.69 6.38 1.98
C GLN A 185 30.98 6.60 0.64
N ILE A 186 29.68 6.86 0.70
CA ILE A 186 28.84 7.27 -0.41
C ILE A 186 28.23 8.60 0.01
N VAL A 187 28.56 9.66 -0.72
CA VAL A 187 28.10 11.02 -0.44
C VAL A 187 26.85 11.27 -1.27
N VAL A 188 25.77 11.71 -0.61
CA VAL A 188 24.48 12.02 -1.25
C VAL A 188 24.06 13.43 -0.88
N VAL A 189 23.86 14.27 -1.89
CA VAL A 189 23.46 15.67 -1.72
C VAL A 189 22.53 16.11 -2.83
N VAL A 190 21.79 17.20 -2.60
CA VAL A 190 21.19 17.98 -3.69
C VAL A 190 22.16 19.12 -4.03
N ASP A 191 22.67 19.10 -5.26
CA ASP A 191 23.64 20.04 -5.82
C ASP A 191 22.94 21.33 -6.28
N ALA A 192 22.31 22.01 -5.34
CA ALA A 192 21.61 23.28 -5.55
C ALA A 192 21.84 24.20 -4.34
N ASP A 193 22.05 25.49 -4.60
CA ASP A 193 22.23 26.54 -3.58
C ASP A 193 20.89 27.03 -2.98
N THR A 194 19.80 26.87 -3.73
CA THR A 194 18.44 27.28 -3.35
C THR A 194 17.71 26.16 -2.61
N PRO A 195 17.22 26.41 -1.38
CA PRO A 195 16.58 25.36 -0.57
C PRO A 195 15.43 24.65 -1.30
N CYS A 196 15.47 23.31 -1.29
CA CYS A 196 14.40 22.49 -1.81
C CYS A 196 13.10 22.77 -1.05
N SER A 197 12.08 23.19 -1.79
CA SER A 197 10.74 23.38 -1.27
C SER A 197 10.20 22.07 -0.71
N LEU A 198 9.45 22.15 0.39
CA LEU A 198 8.63 21.03 0.82
C LEU A 198 7.56 20.78 -0.24
N SER A 199 7.43 19.53 -0.67
CA SER A 199 6.46 19.11 -1.68
C SER A 199 5.54 18.04 -1.12
N ASP A 200 4.29 18.01 -1.59
CA ASP A 200 3.37 16.89 -1.32
C ASP A 200 3.70 15.64 -2.12
N SER A 201 4.75 15.69 -2.94
CA SER A 201 5.24 14.62 -3.77
C SER A 201 6.77 14.49 -3.71
N VAL A 202 7.24 13.24 -3.77
CA VAL A 202 8.66 12.88 -3.81
C VAL A 202 9.00 12.17 -5.11
N SER A 203 10.19 12.45 -5.62
CA SER A 203 10.84 11.69 -6.68
C SER A 203 11.82 10.69 -6.07
N LEU A 204 11.71 9.43 -6.46
CA LEU A 204 12.61 8.35 -6.09
C LEU A 204 13.61 8.10 -7.19
N THR A 205 14.88 8.39 -6.91
CA THR A 205 16.00 8.06 -7.78
C THR A 205 16.59 6.73 -7.33
N ALA A 206 16.66 5.77 -8.25
CA ALA A 206 17.36 4.51 -8.03
C ALA A 206 18.78 4.65 -8.53
N VAL A 207 19.73 4.45 -7.62
CA VAL A 207 21.16 4.48 -7.91
C VAL A 207 21.71 3.07 -7.82
N GLU A 208 22.19 2.55 -8.95
CA GLU A 208 22.89 1.28 -8.98
C GLU A 208 24.31 1.47 -8.42
N LEU A 209 24.59 0.84 -7.28
CA LEU A 209 25.89 0.98 -6.64
C LEU A 209 26.92 0.06 -7.29
N LYS A 210 28.10 0.59 -7.63
CA LYS A 210 29.21 -0.20 -8.19
C LYS A 210 29.64 -1.34 -7.27
N LYS A 211 29.54 -1.12 -5.96
CA LYS A 211 29.78 -2.12 -4.91
C LYS A 211 28.59 -2.15 -3.96
N PRO A 212 28.33 -3.27 -3.25
CA PRO A 212 27.41 -3.25 -2.12
C PRO A 212 27.81 -2.18 -1.10
N VAL A 213 26.86 -1.61 -0.36
CA VAL A 213 27.18 -0.64 0.70
C VAL A 213 28.22 -1.21 1.66
N GLY A 214 28.02 -2.44 2.13
CA GLY A 214 28.97 -3.12 3.03
C GLY A 214 29.22 -2.28 4.28
N ASP A 215 30.48 -2.02 4.58
CA ASP A 215 30.93 -1.18 5.70
C ASP A 215 30.98 0.32 5.35
N ARG A 216 30.65 0.70 4.11
CA ARG A 216 30.68 2.11 3.68
C ARG A 216 29.57 2.89 4.35
N LYS A 217 29.89 4.11 4.75
CA LYS A 217 28.89 5.03 5.31
C LYS A 217 28.12 5.74 4.20
N LEU A 218 26.82 5.90 4.37
CA LEU A 218 26.05 6.84 3.56
C LEU A 218 25.98 8.15 4.30
N VAL A 219 26.55 9.19 3.70
CA VAL A 219 26.70 10.50 4.32
C VAL A 219 26.12 11.58 3.42
N THR A 220 25.79 12.70 4.04
CA THR A 220 25.37 13.92 3.35
C THR A 220 26.28 15.08 3.75
N VAL A 221 25.87 16.32 3.45
CA VAL A 221 26.60 17.56 3.72
C VAL A 221 27.26 17.55 5.10
N GLY A 222 28.56 17.85 5.14
CA GLY A 222 29.36 17.85 6.37
C GLY A 222 29.69 16.47 6.92
N GLY A 223 29.56 15.40 6.13
CA GLY A 223 29.85 14.02 6.55
C GLY A 223 28.81 13.45 7.51
N LYS A 224 27.63 14.05 7.59
CA LYS A 224 26.56 13.59 8.47
C LYS A 224 25.95 12.30 7.93
N GLU A 225 25.89 11.25 8.75
CA GLU A 225 25.27 9.99 8.34
C GLU A 225 23.78 10.16 8.04
N MET A 226 23.35 9.54 6.94
CA MET A 226 21.94 9.49 6.55
C MET A 226 21.21 8.40 7.34
N GLN A 227 19.89 8.57 7.48
CA GLN A 227 19.05 7.59 8.15
C GLN A 227 18.49 6.57 7.16
N ARG A 228 18.77 5.28 7.40
CA ARG A 228 18.12 4.20 6.66
C ARG A 228 16.65 4.09 7.06
N ILE A 229 15.77 4.05 6.07
CA ILE A 229 14.34 3.75 6.24
C ILE A 229 14.01 2.42 5.57
N ASP A 230 12.95 1.77 6.05
CA ASP A 230 12.39 0.55 5.46
C ASP A 230 10.85 0.58 5.46
N PRO A 231 10.25 1.51 4.69
CA PRO A 231 8.80 1.60 4.60
C PRO A 231 8.27 0.53 3.64
N ASP A 232 7.86 -0.63 4.14
CA ASP A 232 7.12 -1.63 3.36
C ASP A 232 5.75 -1.93 3.98
N ALA A 233 4.88 -2.52 3.17
CA ALA A 233 3.51 -2.84 3.53
C ALA A 233 3.43 -3.76 4.76
N ALA A 234 2.81 -3.27 5.84
CA ALA A 234 2.60 -4.01 7.09
C ALA A 234 2.00 -5.40 6.84
N SER A 235 2.44 -6.42 7.58
CA SER A 235 1.90 -7.77 7.42
C SER A 235 0.40 -7.85 7.68
N TRP A 236 -0.29 -8.80 7.04
CA TRP A 236 -1.72 -9.06 7.23
C TRP A 236 -2.16 -9.12 8.71
N PRO A 237 -1.47 -9.86 9.60
CA PRO A 237 -1.81 -9.87 11.02
C PRO A 237 -1.72 -8.50 11.69
N LYS A 238 -0.74 -7.67 11.30
CA LYS A 238 -0.57 -6.31 11.85
C LYS A 238 -1.71 -5.39 11.41
N VAL A 239 -2.17 -5.53 10.18
CA VAL A 239 -3.33 -4.79 9.65
C VAL A 239 -4.62 -5.24 10.34
N LEU A 240 -4.85 -6.54 10.45
CA LEU A 240 -5.99 -7.13 11.17
C LEU A 240 -6.00 -6.75 12.66
N GLY A 241 -4.83 -6.71 13.31
CA GLY A 241 -4.71 -6.26 14.69
C GLY A 241 -5.20 -4.83 14.87
N LYS A 242 -4.75 -3.90 14.01
CA LYS A 242 -5.23 -2.51 14.03
C LYS A 242 -6.73 -2.38 13.76
N LEU A 243 -7.28 -3.26 12.91
CA LEU A 243 -8.72 -3.30 12.63
C LEU A 243 -9.53 -3.67 13.88
N VAL A 244 -9.04 -4.61 14.69
CA VAL A 244 -9.70 -5.03 15.93
C VAL A 244 -9.58 -3.97 17.04
N THR A 245 -8.47 -3.22 17.07
CA THR A 245 -8.22 -2.21 18.12
C THR A 245 -8.76 -0.82 17.78
N GLY A 246 -9.27 -0.59 16.57
CA GLY A 246 -9.84 0.70 16.16
C GLY A 246 -8.81 1.76 15.73
N GLY A 247 -7.56 1.37 15.47
CA GLY A 247 -6.45 2.28 15.11
C GLY A 247 -5.45 2.47 16.24
#